data_AF-A0A8W8MSN2-F1
#
_entry.id   AF-A0A8W8MSN2-F1
#
_cell.length_a   1.000
_cell.length_b   1.000
_cell.length_c   1.000
_cell.angle_alpha   90.00
_cell.angle_beta   90.00
_cell.angle_gamma   90.00
#
_symmetry.space_group_name_H-M   'P 1'
#
loop_
_entity.id
_entity.type
_entity.pdbx_description
1 polymer ?
#
loop_
_entity_poly.entity_id
_entity_poly.type
_entity_poly.pdbx_seq_one_letter_code
_entity_poly.pdbx_strand_id
1 'polypeptide(L)'
;SILKDIVHKSKIADLRFPCKKVYFLWVTRTQKQFEWMTDIIREVENVDSNQFMDTHIFVTQFKEKFDLRTTMLYICERHFQKVAGKSLFTGLSAVTHFGRPNFQDFLKSVRSEHPNVRTFGVFSCGPPNMTNNLDGACTNLNKQEGATFNHHFENF
;
A
#
# COMPACT_ATOMS: atom_id res chain seq x y z
N SER A 1 -0.05 14.06 -8.66
CA SER A 1 -0.34 12.78 -7.97
C SER A 1 0.18 12.86 -6.56
N ILE A 2 -0.62 12.48 -5.56
CA ILE A 2 -0.27 12.55 -4.13
C ILE A 2 1.06 11.84 -3.85
N LEU A 3 1.25 10.64 -4.41
CA LEU A 3 2.46 9.84 -4.18
C LEU A 3 3.74 10.55 -4.67
N LYS A 4 3.68 11.16 -5.87
CA LYS A 4 4.82 11.89 -6.44
C LYS A 4 5.17 13.13 -5.59
N ASP A 5 4.16 13.87 -5.11
CA ASP A 5 4.35 15.05 -4.27
C ASP A 5 4.98 14.70 -2.91
N ILE A 6 4.47 13.66 -2.25
CA ILE A 6 4.98 13.22 -0.94
C ILE A 6 6.44 12.76 -1.05
N VAL A 7 6.79 11.93 -2.04
CA VAL A 7 8.19 11.49 -2.21
C VAL A 7 9.10 12.67 -2.57
N HIS A 8 8.64 13.62 -3.38
CA HIS A 8 9.41 14.81 -3.69
C HIS A 8 9.68 15.67 -2.43
N LYS A 9 8.66 15.89 -1.59
CA LYS A 9 8.80 16.59 -0.31
C LYS A 9 9.76 15.89 0.65
N SER A 10 9.74 14.54 0.68
CA SER A 10 10.67 13.76 1.51
C SER A 10 12.14 14.00 1.12
N LYS A 11 12.44 14.22 -0.16
CA LYS A 11 13.80 14.46 -0.66
C LYS A 11 14.36 15.82 -0.33
N ILE A 12 13.50 16.84 -0.31
CA ILE A 12 13.93 18.22 -0.09
C ILE A 12 14.41 18.42 1.36
N ALA A 13 14.30 17.39 2.22
CA ALA A 13 14.62 17.48 3.64
C ALA A 13 14.00 18.75 4.25
N ASP A 14 12.78 19.08 3.81
CA ASP A 14 12.03 20.16 4.42
C ASP A 14 11.86 19.76 5.89
N LEU A 15 12.59 20.47 6.77
CA LEU A 15 12.61 20.22 8.20
C LEU A 15 11.19 20.27 8.81
N ARG A 16 10.22 20.81 8.05
CA ARG A 16 8.81 20.89 8.39
C ARG A 16 7.96 19.72 7.90
N PHE A 17 8.52 18.73 7.20
CA PHE A 17 7.77 17.53 6.79
C PHE A 17 7.87 16.45 7.87
N PRO A 18 6.85 16.28 8.73
CA PRO A 18 6.95 15.41 9.91
C PRO A 18 6.82 13.92 9.57
N CYS A 19 6.38 13.59 8.35
CA CYS A 19 6.16 12.22 7.92
C CYS A 19 7.50 11.56 7.55
N LYS A 20 7.80 10.43 8.20
CA LYS A 20 9.06 9.68 8.00
C LYS A 20 8.90 8.42 7.16
N LYS A 21 7.67 7.89 7.07
CA LYS A 21 7.35 6.65 6.38
C LYS A 21 5.91 6.68 5.89
N VAL A 22 5.67 6.17 4.70
CA VAL A 22 4.33 6.03 4.10
C VAL A 22 4.11 4.58 3.68
N TYR A 23 2.94 4.04 4.04
CA TYR A 23 2.47 2.77 3.52
C TYR A 23 1.35 3.04 2.51
N PHE A 24 1.60 2.70 1.25
CA PHE A 24 0.61 2.85 0.18
C PHE A 24 -0.02 1.50 -0.15
N LEU A 25 -1.31 1.36 0.17
CA LEU A 25 -2.08 0.14 -0.10
C LEU A 25 -3.00 0.38 -1.28
N TRP A 26 -2.73 -0.31 -2.37
CA TRP A 26 -3.59 -0.30 -3.55
C TRP A 26 -4.42 -1.57 -3.61
N VAL A 27 -5.74 -1.45 -3.39
CA VAL A 27 -6.68 -2.58 -3.45
C VAL A 27 -7.48 -2.51 -4.74
N THR A 28 -7.38 -3.54 -5.58
CA THR A 28 -8.11 -3.61 -6.86
C THR A 28 -8.67 -5.00 -7.13
N ARG A 29 -9.73 -5.09 -7.96
CA ARG A 29 -10.23 -6.39 -8.43
C ARG A 29 -9.31 -6.95 -9.50
N THR A 30 -9.04 -6.18 -10.55
CA THR A 30 -8.13 -6.56 -11.64
C THR A 30 -7.19 -5.40 -11.97
N GLN A 31 -5.99 -5.72 -12.48
CA GLN A 31 -5.05 -4.69 -12.91
C GLN A 31 -5.38 -4.10 -14.30
N LYS A 32 -6.36 -4.68 -15.01
CA LYS A 32 -6.67 -4.36 -16.41
C LYS A 32 -7.04 -2.89 -16.65
N GLN A 33 -7.61 -2.21 -15.67
CA GLN A 33 -8.06 -0.82 -15.80
C GLN A 33 -7.06 0.21 -15.24
N PHE A 34 -5.91 -0.22 -14.72
CA PHE A 34 -5.04 0.63 -13.92
C PHE A 34 -3.54 0.42 -14.20
N GLU A 35 -3.19 0.07 -15.45
CA GLU A 35 -1.78 0.02 -15.88
C GLU A 35 -1.07 1.35 -15.61
N TRP A 36 -1.75 2.48 -15.83
CA TRP A 36 -1.23 3.81 -15.50
C TRP A 36 -0.82 3.96 -14.02
N MET A 37 -1.48 3.28 -13.08
CA MET A 37 -1.11 3.32 -11.67
C MET A 37 0.19 2.55 -11.41
N THR A 38 0.42 1.47 -12.16
CA THR A 38 1.70 0.73 -12.11
C THR A 38 2.85 1.63 -12.58
N ASP A 39 2.63 2.44 -13.62
CA ASP A 39 3.63 3.40 -14.11
C ASP A 39 3.91 4.50 -13.08
N ILE A 40 2.88 5.04 -12.43
CA ILE A 40 3.05 6.00 -11.33
C ILE A 40 3.84 5.39 -10.17
N ILE A 41 3.51 4.16 -9.75
CA ILE A 41 4.25 3.47 -8.68
C ILE A 41 5.71 3.28 -9.09
N ARG A 42 5.97 2.87 -10.34
CA ARG A 42 7.33 2.71 -10.86
C ARG A 42 8.13 4.01 -10.82
N GLU A 43 7.52 5.11 -11.24
CA GLU A 43 8.16 6.43 -11.17
C GLU A 43 8.47 6.82 -9.72
N VAL A 44 7.52 6.58 -8.81
CA VAL A 44 7.69 6.87 -7.38
C VAL A 44 8.81 6.02 -6.77
N GLU A 45 8.84 4.70 -7.03
CA GLU A 45 9.89 3.78 -6.55
C GLU A 45 11.28 4.13 -7.09
N ASN A 46 11.38 4.60 -8.34
CA ASN A 46 12.66 5.02 -8.91
C ASN A 46 13.19 6.32 -8.28
N VAL A 47 12.29 7.17 -7.80
CA VAL A 47 12.66 8.42 -7.13
C VAL A 47 12.92 8.14 -5.65
N ASP A 48 12.21 7.22 -5.00
CA ASP A 48 12.36 6.93 -3.58
C ASP A 48 13.68 6.21 -3.24
N SER A 49 14.72 6.97 -2.92
CA SER A 49 16.05 6.46 -2.58
C SER A 49 16.17 5.95 -1.15
N ASN A 50 15.26 6.34 -0.25
CA ASN A 50 15.39 6.12 1.18
C ASN A 50 14.38 5.10 1.72
N GLN A 51 13.71 4.35 0.82
CA GLN A 51 12.61 3.45 1.17
C GLN A 51 11.55 4.18 2.03
N PHE A 52 11.26 5.42 1.67
CA PHE A 52 10.29 6.25 2.37
C PHE A 52 8.86 5.71 2.19
N MET A 53 8.57 5.07 1.06
CA MET A 53 7.26 4.53 0.71
C MET A 53 7.30 3.01 0.50
N ASP A 54 6.52 2.28 1.30
CA ASP A 54 6.28 0.86 1.07
C ASP A 54 4.95 0.67 0.36
N THR A 55 5.00 0.09 -0.85
CA THR A 55 3.80 -0.14 -1.67
C THR A 55 3.36 -1.59 -1.60
N HIS A 56 2.08 -1.79 -1.29
CA HIS A 56 1.42 -3.09 -1.29
C HIS A 56 0.22 -3.08 -2.25
N ILE A 57 0.22 -4.03 -3.18
CA ILE A 57 -0.85 -4.18 -4.18
C ILE A 57 -1.68 -5.40 -3.80
N PHE A 58 -2.99 -5.25 -3.62
CA PHE A 58 -3.91 -6.34 -3.31
C PHE A 58 -4.84 -6.60 -4.51
N VAL A 59 -4.65 -7.74 -5.16
CA VAL A 59 -5.51 -8.22 -6.25
C VAL A 59 -6.60 -9.11 -5.67
N THR A 60 -7.84 -8.64 -5.70
CA THR A 60 -8.98 -9.25 -4.99
C THR A 60 -9.86 -10.14 -5.87
N GLN A 61 -9.54 -10.31 -7.16
CA GLN A 61 -10.24 -11.25 -8.03
C GLN A 61 -10.09 -12.69 -7.50
N PHE A 62 -11.14 -13.50 -7.70
CA PHE A 62 -11.08 -14.93 -7.43
C PHE A 62 -10.20 -15.65 -8.46
N LYS A 63 -9.42 -16.65 -8.04
CA LYS A 63 -8.42 -17.31 -8.90
C LYS A 63 -9.07 -17.93 -10.15
N GLU A 64 -10.26 -18.47 -10.00
CA GLU A 64 -11.06 -19.09 -11.07
C GLU A 64 -11.51 -18.07 -12.13
N LYS A 65 -11.44 -16.78 -11.81
CA LYS A 65 -11.82 -15.66 -12.67
C LYS A 65 -10.61 -14.80 -13.09
N PHE A 66 -9.39 -15.31 -12.92
CA PHE A 66 -8.21 -14.62 -13.43
C PHE A 66 -8.23 -14.59 -14.96
N ASP A 67 -7.97 -13.41 -15.52
CA ASP A 67 -7.60 -13.30 -16.92
C ASP A 67 -6.15 -13.74 -17.12
N LEU A 68 -5.70 -13.84 -18.38
CA LEU A 68 -4.33 -14.26 -18.70
C LEU A 68 -3.29 -13.38 -17.99
N ARG A 69 -3.51 -12.06 -17.95
CA ARG A 69 -2.60 -11.11 -17.30
C ARG A 69 -2.49 -11.37 -15.80
N THR A 70 -3.63 -11.49 -15.11
CA THR A 70 -3.66 -11.75 -13.66
C THR A 70 -3.09 -13.13 -13.33
N THR A 71 -3.30 -14.11 -14.19
CA THR A 71 -2.71 -15.45 -14.05
C THR A 71 -1.19 -15.38 -14.16
N MET A 72 -0.66 -14.69 -15.17
CA MET A 72 0.79 -14.50 -15.33
C MET A 72 1.39 -13.75 -14.16
N LEU A 73 0.76 -12.66 -13.72
CA LEU A 73 1.17 -11.95 -12.50
C LEU A 73 1.20 -12.89 -11.30
N TYR A 74 0.15 -13.67 -11.06
CA TYR A 74 0.10 -14.63 -9.97
C TYR A 74 1.24 -15.63 -10.01
N ILE A 75 1.52 -16.19 -11.19
CA ILE A 75 2.60 -17.16 -11.36
C ILE A 75 3.95 -16.48 -11.11
N CYS A 76 4.21 -15.31 -11.70
CA CYS A 76 5.46 -14.57 -11.51
C CYS A 76 5.71 -14.20 -10.05
N GLU A 77 4.69 -13.75 -9.33
CA GLU A 77 4.81 -13.35 -7.92
C GLU A 77 4.97 -14.54 -6.96
N ARG A 78 4.39 -15.71 -7.28
CA ARG A 78 4.39 -16.88 -6.38
C ARG A 78 5.46 -17.91 -6.69
N HIS A 79 5.83 -18.06 -7.95
CA HIS A 79 6.63 -19.20 -8.43
C HIS A 79 7.95 -18.78 -9.08
N PHE A 80 8.14 -17.51 -9.39
CA PHE A 80 9.40 -17.01 -9.92
C PHE A 80 10.14 -16.14 -8.91
N GLN A 81 11.47 -16.15 -9.00
CA GLN A 81 12.30 -15.27 -8.18
C GLN A 81 12.23 -13.83 -8.69
N LYS A 82 12.23 -12.88 -7.76
CA LYS A 82 12.40 -11.46 -8.09
C LYS A 82 13.80 -11.21 -8.65
N VAL A 83 13.91 -10.35 -9.65
CA VAL A 83 15.20 -9.91 -10.20
C VAL A 83 15.51 -8.53 -9.64
N ALA A 84 16.64 -8.40 -8.95
CA ALA A 84 17.03 -7.16 -8.25
C ALA A 84 15.92 -6.61 -7.31
N GLY A 85 15.20 -7.50 -6.62
CA GLY A 85 14.09 -7.14 -5.73
C GLY A 85 12.80 -6.69 -6.44
N LYS A 86 12.77 -6.74 -7.78
CA LYS A 86 11.62 -6.35 -8.60
C LYS A 86 10.89 -7.56 -9.19
N SER A 87 9.57 -7.42 -9.32
CA SER A 87 8.72 -8.38 -10.02
C SER A 87 9.16 -8.54 -11.47
N LEU A 88 9.26 -9.79 -11.95
CA LEU A 88 9.50 -10.08 -13.36
C LEU A 88 8.38 -9.59 -14.28
N PHE A 89 7.16 -9.50 -13.76
CA PHE A 89 5.99 -9.16 -14.57
C PHE A 89 5.74 -7.65 -14.61
N THR A 90 5.79 -6.98 -13.47
CA THR A 90 5.47 -5.54 -13.37
C THR A 90 6.69 -4.63 -13.36
N GLY A 91 7.87 -5.19 -13.03
CA GLY A 91 9.09 -4.42 -12.80
C GLY A 91 9.06 -3.55 -11.55
N LEU A 92 8.08 -3.76 -10.65
CA LEU A 92 7.94 -3.02 -9.39
C LEU A 92 8.65 -3.72 -8.25
N SER A 93 9.18 -2.95 -7.29
CA SER A 93 9.62 -3.49 -5.99
C SER A 93 8.44 -3.77 -5.05
N ALA A 94 7.30 -3.11 -5.27
CA ALA A 94 6.03 -3.32 -4.59
C ALA A 94 5.69 -4.81 -4.39
N VAL A 95 5.10 -5.11 -3.23
CA VAL A 95 4.67 -6.47 -2.90
C VAL A 95 3.24 -6.68 -3.38
N THR A 96 3.04 -7.68 -4.23
CA THR A 96 1.71 -8.05 -4.72
C THR A 96 1.13 -9.20 -3.91
N HIS A 97 -0.04 -8.96 -3.32
CA HIS A 97 -0.84 -9.90 -2.56
C HIS A 97 -2.08 -10.30 -3.37
N PHE A 98 -2.54 -11.53 -3.15
CA PHE A 98 -3.76 -12.06 -3.79
C PHE A 98 -4.78 -12.35 -2.70
N GLY A 99 -5.91 -11.66 -2.77
CA GLY A 99 -6.93 -11.61 -1.72
C GLY A 99 -7.13 -10.20 -1.18
N ARG A 100 -8.11 -10.06 -0.29
CA ARG A 100 -8.40 -8.78 0.39
C ARG A 100 -7.38 -8.56 1.51
N PRO A 101 -6.97 -7.31 1.76
CA PRO A 101 -6.11 -7.00 2.90
C PRO A 101 -6.84 -7.30 4.21
N ASN A 102 -6.15 -7.91 5.17
CA ASN A 102 -6.57 -7.89 6.56
C ASN A 102 -6.02 -6.61 7.19
N PHE A 103 -6.81 -5.53 7.16
CA PHE A 103 -6.38 -4.23 7.67
C PHE A 103 -6.02 -4.27 9.15
N GLN A 104 -6.70 -5.09 9.95
CA GLN A 104 -6.40 -5.19 11.38
C GLN A 104 -5.00 -5.75 11.62
N ASP A 105 -4.64 -6.83 10.94
CA ASP A 105 -3.31 -7.43 11.09
C ASP A 105 -2.22 -6.54 10.48
N PHE A 106 -2.50 -5.90 9.35
CA PHE A 106 -1.59 -4.94 8.74
C PHE A 106 -1.31 -3.74 9.67
N LEU A 107 -2.33 -3.14 10.27
CA LEU A 107 -2.13 -2.01 11.18
C LEU A 107 -1.42 -2.45 12.47
N LYS A 108 -1.66 -3.66 12.97
CA LYS A 108 -0.88 -4.23 14.09
C LYS A 108 0.59 -4.39 13.74
N SER A 109 0.92 -4.87 12.53
CA SER A 109 2.31 -5.00 12.11
C SER A 109 2.98 -3.63 11.99
N VAL A 110 2.30 -2.63 11.40
CA VAL A 110 2.81 -1.24 11.34
C VAL A 110 3.06 -0.68 12.74
N ARG A 111 2.14 -0.86 13.68
CA ARG A 111 2.33 -0.44 15.08
C ARG A 111 3.55 -1.09 15.73
N SER A 112 3.79 -2.37 15.44
CA SER A 112 4.91 -3.14 16.00
C SER A 112 6.25 -2.76 15.38
N GLU A 113 6.26 -2.42 14.09
CA GLU A 113 7.44 -1.94 13.36
C GLU A 113 7.87 -0.54 13.82
N HIS A 114 6.92 0.28 14.28
CA HIS A 114 7.16 1.67 14.69
C HIS A 114 6.77 1.93 16.16
N PRO A 115 7.46 1.31 17.14
CA PRO A 115 7.08 1.36 18.56
C PRO A 115 7.14 2.76 19.18
N ASN A 116 7.91 3.67 18.59
CA ASN A 116 8.10 5.04 19.09
C ASN A 116 7.04 6.02 18.56
N VAL A 117 6.18 5.60 17.63
CA VAL A 117 5.15 6.45 17.04
C VAL A 117 3.90 6.40 17.91
N ARG A 118 3.39 7.55 18.33
CA ARG A 118 2.19 7.64 19.17
C ARG A 118 0.90 7.69 18.35
N THR A 119 0.95 8.22 17.13
CA THR A 119 -0.22 8.44 16.30
C THR A 119 0.13 8.20 14.84
N PHE A 120 -0.70 7.43 14.16
CA PHE A 120 -0.64 7.17 12.72
C PHE A 120 -1.85 7.82 12.03
N GLY A 121 -1.59 8.55 10.96
CA GLY A 121 -2.66 8.99 10.04
C GLY A 121 -2.99 7.88 9.06
N VAL A 122 -4.28 7.55 8.93
CA VAL A 122 -4.78 6.56 7.98
C VAL A 122 -5.77 7.26 7.06
N PHE A 123 -5.51 7.21 5.75
CA PHE A 123 -6.34 7.88 4.75
C PHE A 123 -6.92 6.84 3.81
N SER A 124 -8.23 6.88 3.57
CA SER A 124 -8.89 5.92 2.69
C SER A 124 -9.74 6.61 1.63
N CYS A 125 -9.61 6.14 0.39
CA CYS A 125 -10.40 6.58 -0.75
C CYS A 125 -10.79 5.36 -1.56
N GLY A 126 -12.09 5.07 -1.67
CA GLY A 126 -12.58 3.89 -2.38
C GLY A 126 -13.98 3.45 -1.95
N PRO A 127 -14.39 2.22 -2.29
CA PRO A 127 -15.74 1.74 -2.03
C PRO A 127 -16.08 1.72 -0.53
N PRO A 128 -17.31 2.08 -0.13
CA PRO A 128 -17.72 2.16 1.27
C PRO A 128 -17.43 0.88 2.08
N ASN A 129 -17.63 -0.29 1.46
CA ASN A 129 -17.35 -1.57 2.13
C ASN A 129 -15.87 -1.74 2.52
N MET A 130 -14.95 -1.21 1.71
CA MET A 130 -13.52 -1.28 2.01
C MET A 130 -13.13 -0.24 3.05
N THR A 131 -13.57 1.01 2.89
CA THR A 131 -13.22 2.12 3.79
C THR A 131 -13.82 1.90 5.19
N ASN A 132 -15.04 1.39 5.30
CA ASN A 132 -15.66 1.03 6.58
C ASN A 132 -14.95 -0.16 7.27
N ASN A 133 -14.42 -1.11 6.50
CA ASN A 133 -13.65 -2.21 7.07
C ASN A 133 -12.32 -1.73 7.68
N LEU A 134 -11.65 -0.79 7.01
CA LEU A 134 -10.46 -0.12 7.52
C LEU A 134 -10.78 0.73 8.76
N ASP A 135 -11.88 1.49 8.72
CA ASP A 135 -12.35 2.28 9.86
C ASP A 135 -12.63 1.42 11.11
N GLY A 136 -13.31 0.29 10.92
CA GLY A 136 -13.55 -0.68 11.99
C GLY A 136 -12.26 -1.27 12.55
N ALA A 137 -11.25 -1.52 11.70
CA ALA A 137 -9.95 -1.99 12.13
C ALA A 137 -9.21 -0.94 12.98
N CYS A 138 -9.19 0.33 12.54
CA CYS A 138 -8.64 1.45 13.31
C CYS A 138 -9.34 1.59 14.66
N THR A 139 -10.67 1.63 14.66
CA THR A 139 -11.49 1.77 15.88
C THR A 139 -11.23 0.63 16.87
N ASN A 140 -11.09 -0.61 16.39
CA ASN A 140 -10.81 -1.75 17.25
C ASN A 140 -9.39 -1.70 17.84
N LEU A 141 -8.41 -1.23 17.10
CA LEU A 141 -7.03 -1.11 17.60
C LEU A 141 -6.87 0.06 18.58
N ASN A 142 -7.62 1.14 18.40
CA ASN A 142 -7.61 2.30 19.30
C ASN A 142 -8.22 2.02 20.68
N LYS A 143 -8.97 0.92 20.83
CA LYS A 143 -9.45 0.44 22.13
C LYS A 143 -8.36 -0.24 22.97
N GLN A 144 -7.23 -0.58 22.36
CA GLN A 144 -6.10 -1.22 23.01
C GLN A 144 -5.08 -0.16 23.42
N GLU A 145 -4.27 -0.45 24.44
CA GLU A 145 -3.14 0.40 24.79
C GLU A 145 -2.10 0.45 23.65
N GLY A 146 -1.51 1.62 23.44
CA GLY A 146 -0.46 1.86 22.45
C GLY A 146 -0.77 3.03 21.52
N ALA A 147 -0.17 3.00 20.33
CA ALA A 147 -0.35 4.03 19.32
C ALA A 147 -1.78 4.07 18.78
N THR A 148 -2.27 5.28 18.50
CA THR A 148 -3.60 5.52 17.92
C THR A 148 -3.54 5.62 16.40
N PHE A 149 -4.62 5.19 15.74
CA PHE A 149 -4.85 5.32 14.31
C PHE A 149 -5.98 6.32 14.05
N ASN A 150 -5.64 7.48 13.50
CA ASN A 150 -6.60 8.51 13.14
C ASN A 150 -7.01 8.29 11.68
N HIS A 151 -8.25 7.83 11.48
CA HIS A 151 -8.77 7.51 10.16
C HIS A 151 -9.49 8.71 9.53
N HIS A 152 -9.19 8.96 8.26
CA HIS A 152 -9.75 10.03 7.44
C HIS A 152 -10.33 9.42 6.16
N PHE A 153 -11.60 9.71 5.90
CA PHE A 153 -12.25 9.37 4.64
C PHE A 153 -11.98 10.49 3.65
N GLU A 154 -11.34 10.15 2.54
CA GLU A 154 -10.97 11.08 1.49
C GLU A 154 -11.75 10.77 0.21
N ASN A 155 -12.05 11.81 -0.56
CA ASN A 155 -12.69 11.71 -1.86
C ASN A 155 -11.88 12.55 -2.86
N PHE A 156 -10.89 11.90 -3.49
CA PHE A 156 -9.94 12.52 -4.42
C PHE A 156 -10.38 12.43 -5.87
#